data_AF-A0A960XXH6-F1
#
_entry.id   AF-A0A960XXH6-F1
#
_cell.length_a   1.000
_cell.length_b   1.000
_cell.length_c   1.000
_cell.angle_alpha   90.00
_cell.angle_beta   90.00
_cell.angle_gamma   90.00
#
_symmetry.space_group_name_H-M   'P 1'
#
loop_
_entity.id
_entity.type
_entity.pdbx_description
1 polymer ?
#
loop_
_entity_poly.entity_id
_entity_poly.type
_entity_poly.pdbx_seq_one_letter_code
_entity_poly.pdbx_strand_id
1 'polypeptide(L)'
;MQRKLRAIFIASILFSLASLTAFCGGDGAWQILKQDPTWMAQITRINMGPNEYYEGDYKYGPQKDGDGFVWVYLTLNNQTSSPMEWDHTKVILKSETASQDPFRVLKTDGANQSPVKAKERIAPGSYAERILIYSFPKATRPAAIEIGPLGSAEVPESIIFQYK
;
A
#
# COMPACT_ATOMS: atom_id res chain seq x y z
N MET A 1 43.16 47.92 -28.82
CA MET A 1 44.04 46.99 -28.07
C MET A 1 44.20 47.53 -26.65
N GLN A 2 43.49 46.96 -25.67
CA GLN A 2 43.83 46.91 -24.22
C GLN A 2 42.59 46.40 -23.47
N ARG A 3 42.75 45.21 -22.88
CA ARG A 3 41.77 44.46 -22.10
C ARG A 3 41.76 44.99 -20.67
N LYS A 4 40.58 45.06 -20.03
CA LYS A 4 40.47 44.95 -18.56
C LYS A 4 39.27 44.06 -18.22
N LEU A 5 39.55 42.76 -18.07
CA LEU A 5 38.66 41.81 -17.38
C LEU A 5 38.63 42.18 -15.90
N ARG A 6 37.44 42.36 -15.32
CA ARG A 6 37.24 42.29 -13.88
C ARG A 6 36.60 40.95 -13.56
N ALA A 7 37.37 40.09 -12.90
CA ALA A 7 36.88 38.86 -12.29
C ALA A 7 36.03 39.23 -11.07
N ILE A 8 34.79 38.76 -11.04
CA ILE A 8 33.93 38.79 -9.85
C ILE A 8 33.81 37.34 -9.40
N PHE A 9 34.42 37.05 -8.25
CA PHE A 9 34.23 35.82 -7.49
C PHE A 9 32.83 35.87 -6.87
N ILE A 10 31.93 34.97 -7.28
CA ILE A 10 30.69 34.69 -6.55
C ILE A 10 30.86 33.33 -5.88
N ALA A 11 31.03 33.37 -4.58
CA ALA A 11 31.02 32.22 -3.69
C ALA A 11 29.60 31.95 -3.19
N SER A 12 29.32 30.66 -2.92
CA SER A 12 28.18 30.13 -2.16
C SER A 12 26.85 30.12 -2.94
N ILE A 13 26.09 29.04 -3.02
CA ILE A 13 25.51 28.28 -1.90
C ILE A 13 25.31 26.83 -2.36
N LEU A 14 25.94 25.89 -1.66
CA LEU A 14 25.57 24.48 -1.70
C LEU A 14 24.22 24.33 -1.00
N PHE A 15 23.16 24.17 -1.78
CA PHE A 15 21.84 23.81 -1.27
C PHE A 15 21.86 22.32 -0.95
N SER A 16 22.32 21.97 0.25
CA SER A 16 22.15 20.62 0.79
C SER A 16 20.66 20.39 1.01
N LEU A 17 20.01 19.69 0.09
CA LEU A 17 18.71 19.07 0.32
C LEU A 17 18.90 17.98 1.39
N ALA A 18 18.79 18.38 2.65
CA ALA A 18 18.54 17.45 3.74
C ALA A 18 17.08 16.98 3.60
N SER A 19 16.88 15.84 2.95
CA SER A 19 15.61 15.14 2.95
C SER A 19 15.30 14.67 4.38
N LEU A 20 14.64 15.53 5.14
CA LEU A 20 13.93 15.18 6.37
C LEU A 20 12.75 14.28 5.99
N THR A 21 12.97 12.97 5.92
CA THR A 21 11.89 12.02 6.16
C THR A 21 11.84 11.73 7.65
N ALA A 22 11.11 12.58 8.36
CA ALA A 22 10.55 12.23 9.66
C ALA A 22 9.62 11.03 9.45
N PHE A 23 10.16 9.81 9.56
CA PHE A 23 9.35 8.60 9.66
C PHE A 23 8.82 8.55 11.10
N CYS A 24 7.66 9.16 11.30
CA CYS A 24 6.89 9.04 12.53
C CYS A 24 6.59 7.55 12.75
N GLY A 25 6.96 7.06 13.94
CA GLY A 25 7.07 5.65 14.26
C GLY A 25 5.75 4.88 14.16
N GLY A 26 5.80 3.78 13.42
CA GLY A 26 5.02 2.58 13.69
C GLY A 26 6.01 1.43 13.79
N ASP A 27 5.83 0.56 14.78
CA ASP A 27 6.63 -0.67 14.90
C ASP A 27 6.56 -1.47 13.59
N GLY A 28 7.72 -1.59 12.94
CA GLY A 28 8.02 -2.40 11.75
C GLY A 28 7.21 -2.16 10.47
N ALA A 29 7.95 -2.03 9.38
CA ALA A 29 7.41 -2.06 8.03
C ALA A 29 7.84 -3.36 7.36
N TRP A 30 6.96 -3.96 6.56
CA TRP A 30 7.38 -5.04 5.69
C TRP A 30 8.05 -4.47 4.46
N GLN A 31 9.22 -5.00 4.12
CA GLN A 31 9.85 -4.76 2.84
C GLN A 31 9.24 -5.70 1.79
N ILE A 32 8.78 -5.13 0.68
CA ILE A 32 8.35 -5.89 -0.50
C ILE A 32 9.59 -6.50 -1.15
N LEU A 33 9.59 -7.83 -1.29
CA LEU A 33 10.72 -8.58 -1.84
C LEU A 33 10.52 -8.93 -3.31
N LYS A 34 9.27 -9.19 -3.73
CA LYS A 34 8.95 -9.60 -5.10
C LYS A 34 7.67 -8.92 -5.58
N GLN A 35 7.83 -7.99 -6.52
CA GLN A 35 6.76 -7.36 -7.28
C GLN A 35 7.28 -6.98 -8.67
N ASP A 36 6.49 -7.20 -9.72
CA ASP A 36 6.80 -6.73 -11.07
C ASP A 36 6.10 -5.39 -11.33
N PRO A 37 6.79 -4.33 -11.77
CA PRO A 37 6.18 -3.02 -12.02
C PRO A 37 5.14 -3.01 -13.16
N THR A 38 5.10 -4.06 -13.99
CA THR A 38 4.10 -4.23 -15.06
C THR A 38 2.79 -4.83 -14.56
N TRP A 39 2.75 -5.34 -13.32
CA TRP A 39 1.51 -5.87 -12.76
C TRP A 39 0.51 -4.75 -12.49
N MET A 40 -0.75 -4.99 -12.83
CA MET A 40 -1.84 -4.05 -12.57
C MET A 40 -2.13 -3.87 -11.07
N ALA A 41 -1.66 -4.77 -10.21
CA ALA A 41 -1.68 -4.59 -8.76
C ALA A 41 -0.28 -4.35 -8.22
N GLN A 42 -0.11 -3.24 -7.50
CA GLN A 42 1.11 -2.85 -6.84
C GLN A 42 0.83 -2.58 -5.37
N ILE A 43 1.57 -3.22 -4.49
CA ILE A 43 1.62 -2.80 -3.09
C ILE A 43 2.68 -1.73 -2.96
N THR A 44 2.33 -0.63 -2.31
CA THR A 44 3.24 0.50 -2.09
C THR A 44 3.74 0.52 -0.66
N ARG A 45 2.98 -0.04 0.28
CA ARG A 45 3.31 -0.07 1.70
C ARG A 45 2.56 -1.19 2.42
N ILE A 46 3.24 -1.83 3.37
CA ILE A 46 2.64 -2.74 4.34
C ILE A 46 3.22 -2.42 5.71
N ASN A 47 2.37 -2.18 6.71
CA ASN A 47 2.81 -1.89 8.07
C ASN A 47 1.82 -2.39 9.10
N MET A 48 2.28 -2.46 10.35
CA MET A 48 1.39 -2.69 11.46
C MET A 48 0.50 -1.47 11.60
N GLY A 49 -0.81 -1.71 11.62
CA GLY A 49 -1.78 -0.69 11.95
C GLY A 49 -1.82 -0.43 13.45
N PRO A 50 -2.47 0.66 13.86
CA PRO A 50 -2.80 0.86 15.27
C PRO A 50 -3.68 -0.30 15.79
N ASN A 51 -3.77 -0.49 17.11
CA ASN A 51 -4.69 -1.49 17.70
C ASN A 51 -6.16 -1.10 17.55
N GLU A 52 -6.43 0.14 17.14
CA GLU A 52 -7.75 0.68 16.89
C GLU A 52 -7.68 1.76 15.83
N TYR A 53 -8.73 1.91 15.02
CA TYR A 53 -8.87 3.07 14.13
C TYR A 53 -10.31 3.57 14.13
N TYR A 54 -10.48 4.80 13.68
CA TYR A 54 -11.76 5.50 13.67
C TYR A 54 -12.21 5.75 12.24
N GLU A 55 -13.51 5.60 12.02
CA GLU A 55 -14.21 5.98 10.80
C GLU A 55 -15.39 6.87 11.18
N GLY A 56 -15.21 8.19 11.09
CA GLY A 56 -16.11 9.12 11.74
C GLY A 56 -16.16 8.85 13.24
N ASP A 57 -17.36 8.63 13.79
CA ASP A 57 -17.58 8.35 15.21
C ASP A 57 -17.42 6.86 15.57
N TYR A 58 -17.23 5.98 14.58
CA TYR A 58 -17.11 4.54 14.81
C TYR A 58 -15.67 4.14 15.11
N LYS A 59 -15.49 3.42 16.21
CA LYS A 59 -14.22 2.83 16.62
C LYS A 59 -14.17 1.36 16.22
N TYR A 60 -13.10 0.96 15.55
CA TYR A 60 -12.85 -0.43 15.16
C TYR A 60 -11.59 -0.97 15.83
N GLY A 61 -11.67 -2.20 16.33
CA GLY A 61 -10.53 -3.01 16.78
C GLY A 61 -10.44 -4.33 16.00
N PRO A 62 -9.34 -5.09 16.14
CA PRO A 62 -9.20 -6.41 15.56
C PRO A 62 -10.38 -7.32 15.90
N GLN A 63 -10.68 -8.27 15.02
CA GLN A 63 -11.85 -9.15 15.14
C GLN A 63 -11.72 -10.19 16.25
N LYS A 64 -10.49 -10.50 16.67
CA LYS A 64 -10.19 -11.52 17.69
C LYS A 64 -9.16 -11.00 18.69
N ASP A 65 -9.25 -11.48 19.92
CA ASP A 65 -8.23 -11.25 20.93
C ASP A 65 -6.89 -11.84 20.47
N GLY A 66 -5.82 -11.07 20.63
CA GLY A 66 -4.48 -11.45 20.15
C GLY A 66 -4.20 -11.10 18.68
N ASP A 67 -5.21 -10.64 17.93
CA ASP A 67 -4.98 -10.06 16.60
C ASP A 67 -4.49 -8.61 16.70
N GLY A 68 -3.86 -8.16 15.62
CA GLY A 68 -3.50 -6.77 15.36
C GLY A 68 -3.92 -6.38 13.95
N PHE A 69 -3.98 -5.09 13.69
CA PHE A 69 -4.24 -4.65 12.33
C PHE A 69 -2.97 -4.70 11.48
N VAL A 70 -3.10 -5.21 10.26
CA VAL A 70 -2.11 -5.08 9.21
C VAL A 70 -2.72 -4.24 8.10
N TRP A 71 -2.05 -3.15 7.74
CA TRP A 71 -2.51 -2.20 6.74
C TRP A 71 -1.68 -2.41 5.48
N VAL A 72 -2.37 -2.72 4.38
CA VAL A 72 -1.77 -2.90 3.06
C VAL A 72 -2.29 -1.80 2.14
N TYR A 73 -1.37 -1.02 1.60
CA TYR A 73 -1.66 0.05 0.64
C TYR A 73 -1.50 -0.53 -0.77
N LEU A 74 -2.61 -0.68 -1.45
CA LEU A 74 -2.74 -1.31 -2.76
C LEU A 74 -3.10 -0.26 -3.81
N THR A 75 -2.33 -0.23 -4.89
CA THR A 75 -2.66 0.50 -6.12
C THR A 75 -3.07 -0.50 -7.19
N LEU A 76 -4.24 -0.28 -7.76
CA LEU A 76 -4.77 -1.01 -8.91
C LEU A 76 -4.72 -0.10 -10.13
N ASN A 77 -4.02 -0.49 -11.18
CA ASN A 77 -3.86 0.28 -12.41
C ASN A 77 -4.35 -0.55 -13.60
N ASN A 78 -5.51 -0.20 -14.16
CA ASN A 78 -6.06 -0.91 -15.30
C ASN A 78 -5.41 -0.42 -16.60
N GLN A 79 -4.41 -1.16 -17.08
CA GLN A 79 -3.69 -0.87 -18.31
C GLN A 79 -4.33 -1.49 -19.57
N THR A 80 -5.49 -2.15 -19.42
CA THR A 80 -6.19 -2.80 -20.54
C THR A 80 -7.14 -1.83 -21.24
N SER A 81 -7.68 -2.25 -22.39
CA SER A 81 -8.72 -1.52 -23.13
C SER A 81 -10.15 -1.83 -22.63
N SER A 82 -10.30 -2.74 -21.66
CA SER A 82 -11.59 -3.14 -21.10
C SER A 82 -11.69 -2.83 -19.61
N PRO A 83 -12.91 -2.70 -19.05
CA PRO A 83 -13.06 -2.56 -17.61
C PRO A 83 -12.54 -3.79 -16.88
N MET A 84 -11.80 -3.55 -15.79
CA MET A 84 -11.28 -4.57 -14.91
C MET A 84 -12.24 -4.75 -13.74
N GLU A 85 -12.63 -5.99 -13.48
CA GLU A 85 -13.40 -6.35 -12.29
C GLU A 85 -12.44 -6.86 -11.22
N TRP A 86 -12.55 -6.33 -10.01
CA TRP A 86 -11.76 -6.71 -8.85
C TRP A 86 -12.68 -7.13 -7.70
N ASP A 87 -12.38 -8.27 -7.08
CA ASP A 87 -13.09 -8.77 -5.90
C ASP A 87 -12.12 -8.78 -4.71
N HIS A 88 -12.36 -7.88 -3.74
CA HIS A 88 -11.45 -7.72 -2.61
C HIS A 88 -11.49 -8.91 -1.63
N THR A 89 -12.56 -9.71 -1.66
CA THR A 89 -12.66 -10.97 -0.89
C THR A 89 -11.69 -12.04 -1.39
N LYS A 90 -11.07 -11.82 -2.55
CA LYS A 90 -10.03 -12.67 -3.13
C LYS A 90 -8.62 -12.14 -2.87
N VAL A 91 -8.45 -11.14 -2.02
CA VAL A 91 -7.14 -10.58 -1.67
C VAL A 91 -6.69 -11.08 -0.30
N ILE A 92 -5.92 -12.17 -0.29
CA ILE A 92 -5.69 -12.97 0.90
C ILE A 92 -4.30 -12.71 1.46
N LEU A 93 -4.22 -12.22 2.70
CA LEU A 93 -2.98 -12.08 3.45
C LEU A 93 -2.62 -13.42 4.11
N LYS A 94 -1.38 -13.87 3.94
CA LYS A 94 -0.92 -15.20 4.35
C LYS A 94 0.33 -15.16 5.22
N SER A 95 0.39 -16.10 6.17
CA SER A 95 1.57 -16.57 6.88
C SER A 95 1.64 -18.10 6.80
N GLU A 96 2.59 -18.73 7.49
CA GLU A 96 2.69 -20.18 7.56
C GLU A 96 1.47 -20.84 8.23
N THR A 97 0.78 -20.12 9.12
CA THR A 97 -0.28 -20.69 9.97
C THR A 97 -1.60 -19.93 9.92
N ALA A 98 -1.67 -18.81 9.19
CA ALA A 98 -2.88 -17.99 9.08
C ALA A 98 -3.08 -17.48 7.65
N SER A 99 -4.36 -17.34 7.28
CA SER A 99 -4.81 -16.84 5.97
C SER A 99 -6.08 -16.05 6.20
N GLN A 100 -6.12 -14.79 5.77
CA GLN A 100 -7.23 -13.88 6.06
C GLN A 100 -7.49 -12.96 4.88
N ASP A 101 -8.77 -12.76 4.54
CA ASP A 101 -9.24 -11.71 3.63
C ASP A 101 -9.31 -10.36 4.36
N PRO A 102 -9.45 -9.23 3.65
CA PRO A 102 -9.49 -7.92 4.31
C PRO A 102 -10.72 -7.82 5.20
N PHE A 103 -10.53 -7.47 6.47
CA PHE A 103 -11.63 -7.12 7.36
C PHE A 103 -12.38 -5.88 6.84
N ARG A 104 -11.61 -4.92 6.31
CA ARG A 104 -12.09 -3.64 5.78
C ARG A 104 -11.27 -3.20 4.58
N VAL A 105 -11.93 -2.48 3.68
CA VAL A 105 -11.32 -1.85 2.52
C VAL A 105 -11.74 -0.39 2.49
N LEU A 106 -10.75 0.50 2.44
CA LEU A 106 -10.95 1.94 2.43
C LEU A 106 -10.44 2.54 1.11
N LYS A 107 -11.05 3.65 0.69
CA LYS A 107 -10.49 4.52 -0.35
C LYS A 107 -9.49 5.50 0.27
N THR A 108 -8.48 5.90 -0.50
CA THR A 108 -7.50 6.93 -0.09
C THR A 108 -7.96 8.37 -0.40
N ASP A 109 -9.19 8.56 -0.90
CA ASP A 109 -9.74 9.85 -1.37
C ASP A 109 -10.09 10.85 -0.25
N GLY A 110 -9.53 10.66 0.95
CA GLY A 110 -9.71 11.55 2.10
C GLY A 110 -11.04 11.39 2.83
N ALA A 111 -11.99 10.63 2.27
CA ALA A 111 -13.23 10.30 2.97
C ALA A 111 -13.07 9.09 3.91
N ASN A 112 -12.07 8.22 3.70
CA ASN A 112 -11.83 6.97 4.45
C ASN A 112 -13.13 6.20 4.79
N GLN A 113 -14.16 6.28 3.94
CA GLN A 113 -15.44 5.61 4.17
C GLN A 113 -15.36 4.15 3.75
N SER A 114 -15.78 3.28 4.65
CA SER A 114 -16.00 1.85 4.52
C SER A 114 -17.51 1.56 4.56
N PRO A 115 -17.97 0.43 4.00
CA PRO A 115 -17.23 -0.51 3.16
C PRO A 115 -17.34 -0.18 1.67
N VAL A 116 -16.19 -0.27 0.98
CA VAL A 116 -16.19 -0.46 -0.48
C VAL A 116 -16.89 -1.78 -0.79
N LYS A 117 -17.74 -1.78 -1.83
CA LYS A 117 -18.43 -3.00 -2.28
C LYS A 117 -17.42 -4.12 -2.51
N ALA A 118 -17.78 -5.35 -2.17
CA ALA A 118 -16.97 -6.56 -2.37
C ALA A 118 -16.33 -6.62 -3.76
N LYS A 119 -17.11 -6.24 -4.77
CA LYS A 119 -16.69 -6.15 -6.15
C LYS A 119 -16.67 -4.70 -6.61
N GLU A 120 -15.62 -4.35 -7.30
CA GLU A 120 -15.39 -3.03 -7.86
C GLU A 120 -14.97 -3.14 -9.32
N ARG A 121 -15.46 -2.21 -10.14
CA ARG A 121 -15.12 -2.08 -11.55
C ARG A 121 -14.21 -0.87 -11.75
N ILE A 122 -13.06 -1.09 -12.35
CA ILE A 122 -12.06 -0.06 -12.65
C ILE A 122 -12.05 0.17 -14.16
N ALA A 123 -12.30 1.41 -14.57
CA ALA A 123 -12.38 1.79 -15.99
C ALA A 123 -11.03 1.61 -16.71
N PRO A 124 -11.04 1.40 -18.05
CA PRO A 124 -9.81 1.35 -18.86
C PRO A 124 -8.93 2.58 -18.64
N GLY A 125 -7.61 2.39 -18.55
CA GLY A 125 -6.63 3.47 -18.37
C GLY A 125 -6.72 4.22 -17.04
N SER A 126 -7.53 3.74 -16.09
CA SER A 126 -7.74 4.37 -14.79
C SER A 126 -7.03 3.60 -13.68
N TYR A 127 -6.84 4.26 -12.53
CA TYR A 127 -6.29 3.63 -11.33
C TYR A 127 -7.20 3.84 -10.12
N ALA A 128 -7.00 2.98 -9.11
CA ALA A 128 -7.68 3.01 -7.84
C ALA A 128 -6.69 2.69 -6.70
N GLU A 129 -6.71 3.48 -5.65
CA GLU A 129 -5.88 3.27 -4.46
C GLU A 129 -6.73 2.84 -3.27
N ARG A 130 -6.33 1.75 -2.62
CA ARG A 130 -7.09 1.11 -1.56
C ARG A 130 -6.20 0.84 -0.36
N ILE A 131 -6.75 1.01 0.83
CA ILE A 131 -6.14 0.50 2.06
C ILE A 131 -6.92 -0.75 2.44
N LEU A 132 -6.24 -1.90 2.43
CA LEU A 132 -6.77 -3.16 2.93
C LEU A 132 -6.35 -3.30 4.39
N ILE A 133 -7.32 -3.45 5.28
CA ILE A 133 -7.09 -3.63 6.70
C ILE A 133 -7.43 -5.07 7.05
N TYR A 134 -6.46 -5.80 7.58
CA TYR A 134 -6.60 -7.18 8.04
C TYR A 134 -6.59 -7.24 9.56
N SER A 135 -7.45 -8.07 10.15
CA SER A 135 -7.27 -8.55 11.52
C SER A 135 -6.40 -9.81 11.46
N PHE A 136 -5.15 -9.73 11.90
CA PHE A 136 -4.19 -10.82 11.73
C PHE A 136 -3.50 -11.18 13.05
N PRO A 137 -3.23 -12.47 13.35
CA PRO A 137 -2.65 -12.86 14.63
C PRO A 137 -1.28 -12.22 14.86
N LYS A 138 -1.10 -11.46 15.96
CA LYS A 138 0.18 -10.76 16.29
C LYS A 138 1.35 -11.71 16.46
N ALA A 139 1.09 -12.93 16.91
CA ALA A 139 2.09 -13.97 17.09
C ALA A 139 2.69 -14.47 15.77
N THR A 140 2.05 -14.15 14.64
CA THR A 140 2.45 -14.58 13.30
C THR A 140 2.72 -13.37 12.44
N ARG A 141 3.78 -13.42 11.63
CA ARG A 141 4.08 -12.35 10.68
C ARG A 141 3.54 -12.77 9.31
N PRO A 142 2.69 -11.96 8.67
CA PRO A 142 2.42 -12.11 7.25
C PRO A 142 3.72 -12.18 6.45
N ALA A 143 3.71 -13.00 5.40
CA ALA A 143 4.85 -13.22 4.50
C ALA A 143 4.47 -13.06 3.02
N ALA A 144 3.19 -13.22 2.69
CA ALA A 144 2.70 -13.10 1.34
C ALA A 144 1.28 -12.54 1.30
N ILE A 145 0.90 -12.02 0.15
CA ILE A 145 -0.47 -11.66 -0.18
C ILE A 145 -0.79 -12.14 -1.58
N GLU A 146 -1.89 -12.88 -1.67
CA GLU A 146 -2.44 -13.33 -2.94
C GLU A 146 -3.47 -12.32 -3.40
N ILE A 147 -3.40 -11.95 -4.67
CA ILE A 147 -4.38 -11.06 -5.28
C ILE A 147 -5.16 -11.90 -6.28
N GLY A 148 -6.45 -12.04 -6.02
CA GLY A 148 -7.37 -12.72 -6.93
C GLY A 148 -7.38 -12.11 -8.33
N PRO A 149 -8.04 -12.79 -9.28
CA PRO A 149 -8.00 -12.40 -10.69
C PRO A 149 -8.48 -10.95 -10.88
N LEU A 150 -7.71 -10.21 -11.68
CA LEU A 150 -8.01 -8.83 -12.08
C LEU A 150 -8.53 -8.85 -13.53
N GLY A 151 -9.69 -9.46 -13.72
CA GLY A 151 -10.21 -9.76 -15.06
C GLY A 151 -9.34 -10.80 -15.78
N SER A 152 -8.92 -10.49 -17.01
CA SER A 152 -8.10 -11.36 -17.86
C SER A 152 -6.59 -11.15 -17.72
N ALA A 153 -6.15 -10.30 -16.79
CA ALA A 153 -4.74 -9.96 -16.69
C ALA A 153 -3.95 -10.97 -15.86
N GLU A 154 -2.66 -11.08 -16.19
CA GLU A 154 -1.70 -11.81 -15.37
C GLU A 154 -1.48 -11.05 -14.07
N VAL A 155 -1.96 -11.65 -12.99
CA VAL A 155 -1.60 -11.28 -11.62
C VAL A 155 -0.70 -12.40 -11.13
N PRO A 156 0.41 -12.11 -10.45
CA PRO A 156 1.16 -13.15 -9.76
C PRO A 156 0.25 -13.94 -8.83
N GLU A 157 0.55 -15.21 -8.64
CA GLU A 157 -0.10 -16.01 -7.60
C GLU A 157 0.10 -15.38 -6.20
N SER A 158 1.21 -14.65 -5.97
CA SER A 158 1.47 -13.93 -4.71
C SER A 158 2.50 -12.80 -4.83
N ILE A 159 2.31 -11.72 -4.07
CA ILE A 159 3.34 -10.71 -3.74
C ILE A 159 4.01 -11.13 -2.42
N ILE A 160 5.34 -11.16 -2.38
CA ILE A 160 6.13 -11.64 -1.23
C ILE A 160 6.80 -10.47 -0.53
N PHE A 161 6.81 -10.50 0.80
CA PHE A 161 7.39 -9.44 1.63
C PHE A 161 7.93 -10.00 2.96
N GLN A 162 8.79 -9.24 3.64
CA GLN A 162 9.41 -9.65 4.89
C GLN A 162 9.39 -8.50 5.91
N TYR A 163 9.04 -8.80 7.15
CA TYR A 163 9.07 -7.83 8.25
C TYR A 163 10.51 -7.47 8.59
N LYS A 164 10.82 -6.17 8.63
CA LYS A 164 12.12 -5.64 9.06
C LYS A 164 12.01 -4.93 10.40
#